data_AF-A0A024WER2-F1
#
_entry.id   AF-A0A024WER2-F1
#
_cell.length_a   1.000
_cell.length_b   1.000
_cell.length_c   1.000
_cell.angle_alpha   90.00
_cell.angle_beta   90.00
_cell.angle_gamma   90.00
#
_symmetry.space_group_name_H-M   'P 1'
#
loop_
_entity.id
_entity.type
_entity.pdbx_description
1 polymer ?
#
loop_
_entity_poly.entity_id
_entity_poly.type
_entity_poly.pdbx_seq_one_letter_code
_entity_poly.pdbx_strand_id
1 'polypeptide(L)'
;MKMYYLKMLSFTFLINTLVLPHYENCQNNHYNINLIRNNTQRTIIKSRLLAQAKNHNPHYHNDPELKEIIDKMNEDANKKNINKLMIHINN
;
A
#
# COMPACT_ATOMS: atom_id res chain seq x y z
N MET A 1 3.41 41.92 34.58
CA MET A 1 2.45 40.98 33.95
C MET A 1 2.69 40.72 32.45
N LYS A 2 3.10 41.68 31.60
CA LYS A 2 3.31 41.44 30.14
C LYS A 2 4.44 40.45 29.80
N MET A 3 5.52 40.45 30.56
CA MET A 3 6.70 39.61 30.30
C MET A 3 6.45 38.12 30.57
N TYR A 4 5.53 37.80 31.50
CA TYR A 4 5.11 36.43 31.79
C TYR A 4 4.31 35.83 30.61
N TYR A 5 3.45 36.62 29.99
CA TYR A 5 2.71 36.21 28.78
C TYR A 5 3.63 35.97 27.58
N LEU A 6 4.61 36.85 27.35
CA LEU A 6 5.64 36.64 26.31
C LEU A 6 6.44 35.36 26.56
N LYS A 7 6.78 35.09 27.82
CA LYS A 7 7.49 33.88 28.21
C LYS A 7 6.64 32.62 28.00
N MET A 8 5.37 32.64 28.40
CA MET A 8 4.40 31.57 28.13
C MET A 8 4.25 31.32 26.63
N LEU A 9 4.06 32.39 25.82
CA LEU A 9 3.94 32.28 24.38
C LEU A 9 5.18 31.66 23.73
N SER A 10 6.37 32.03 24.20
CA SER A 10 7.65 31.47 23.74
C SER A 10 7.76 29.97 24.05
N PHE A 11 7.32 29.55 25.25
CA PHE A 11 7.29 28.14 25.61
C PHE A 11 6.30 27.33 24.76
N THR A 12 5.11 27.86 24.50
CA THR A 12 4.12 27.18 23.65
C THR A 12 4.63 27.03 22.22
N PHE A 13 5.28 28.07 21.68
CA PHE A 13 5.90 28.01 20.35
C PHE A 13 6.97 26.92 20.28
N LEU A 14 7.85 26.85 21.29
CA LEU A 14 8.91 25.84 21.36
C LEU A 14 8.35 24.41 21.42
N ILE A 15 7.32 24.17 22.23
CA ILE A 15 6.68 22.84 22.34
C ILE A 15 6.03 22.47 21.00
N ASN A 16 5.35 23.41 20.33
CA ASN A 16 4.73 23.14 19.03
C ASN A 16 5.77 22.79 17.96
N THR A 17 6.90 23.51 17.89
CA THR A 17 7.99 23.16 16.96
C THR A 17 8.63 21.81 17.25
N LEU A 18 8.65 21.39 18.51
CA LEU A 18 9.20 20.09 18.91
C LEU A 18 8.25 18.93 18.58
N VAL A 19 6.94 19.15 18.70
CA VAL A 19 5.90 18.13 18.47
C VAL A 19 5.54 17.98 16.98
N LEU A 20 5.65 19.06 16.19
CA LEU A 20 5.30 19.08 14.77
C LEU A 20 5.98 17.97 13.94
N PRO A 21 7.31 17.76 14.00
CA PRO A 21 7.95 16.71 13.21
C PRO A 21 7.52 15.29 13.63
N HIS A 22 7.10 15.08 14.88
CA HIS A 22 6.58 13.79 15.32
C HIS A 22 5.17 13.51 14.77
N TYR A 23 4.34 14.54 14.63
CA TYR A 23 3.00 14.41 14.08
C TYR A 23 3.02 14.07 12.58
N GLU A 24 3.83 14.80 11.80
CA GLU A 24 3.97 14.55 10.36
C GLU A 24 4.56 13.17 10.06
N ASN A 25 5.56 12.75 10.85
CA ASN A 25 6.23 11.47 10.64
C ASN A 25 5.35 10.27 11.05
N CYS A 26 4.52 10.41 12.10
CA CYS A 26 3.54 9.38 12.48
C CYS A 26 2.45 9.20 11.42
N GLN A 27 1.92 10.29 10.84
CA GLN A 27 0.91 10.24 9.78
C GLN A 27 1.44 9.56 8.50
N ASN A 28 2.64 9.94 8.05
CA ASN A 28 3.25 9.35 6.85
C ASN A 28 3.64 7.87 7.01
N ASN A 29 4.05 7.47 8.21
CA ASN A 29 4.45 6.08 8.48
C ASN A 29 3.24 5.13 8.55
N HIS A 30 2.12 5.56 9.13
CA HIS A 30 0.94 4.71 9.31
C HIS A 30 0.14 4.48 8.01
N TYR A 31 -0.05 5.51 7.20
CA TYR A 31 -0.89 5.44 6.01
C TYR A 31 -0.18 4.87 4.76
N ASN A 32 1.12 5.16 4.60
CA ASN A 32 1.81 4.86 3.34
C ASN A 32 2.55 3.51 3.35
N ILE A 33 3.19 3.14 4.47
CA ILE A 33 4.07 1.96 4.51
C ILE A 33 3.28 0.66 4.65
N ASN A 34 2.27 0.62 5.52
CA ASN A 34 1.48 -0.60 5.74
C ASN A 34 0.53 -0.91 4.58
N LEU A 35 -0.15 0.10 4.02
CA LEU A 35 -1.12 -0.10 2.96
C LEU A 35 -0.45 -0.55 1.64
N ILE A 36 0.67 0.09 1.26
CA ILE A 36 1.46 -0.25 0.07
C ILE A 36 2.18 -1.59 0.25
N ARG A 37 2.67 -1.90 1.45
CA ARG A 37 3.31 -3.19 1.71
C ARG A 37 2.30 -4.34 1.67
N ASN A 38 1.12 -4.18 2.28
CA ASN A 38 0.09 -5.22 2.32
C ASN A 38 -0.48 -5.54 0.94
N ASN A 39 -0.75 -4.52 0.11
CA ASN A 39 -1.28 -4.75 -1.23
C ASN A 39 -0.24 -5.42 -2.15
N THR A 40 1.04 -5.03 -2.04
CA THR A 40 2.14 -5.58 -2.82
C THR A 40 2.45 -7.02 -2.39
N GLN A 41 2.51 -7.28 -1.08
CA GLN A 41 2.67 -8.64 -0.54
C GLN A 41 1.53 -9.56 -0.98
N ARG A 42 0.28 -9.11 -0.94
CA ARG A 42 -0.87 -9.91 -1.40
C ARG A 42 -0.78 -10.25 -2.88
N THR A 43 -0.35 -9.31 -3.72
CA THR A 43 -0.13 -9.57 -5.16
C THR A 43 1.00 -10.57 -5.38
N ILE A 44 2.14 -10.39 -4.69
CA ILE A 44 3.29 -11.30 -4.79
C ILE A 44 2.90 -12.72 -4.37
N ILE A 45 2.18 -12.89 -3.26
CA ILE A 45 1.72 -14.21 -2.80
C ILE A 45 0.79 -14.86 -3.82
N LYS A 46 -0.16 -14.11 -4.40
CA LYS A 46 -1.05 -14.63 -5.44
C LYS A 46 -0.29 -15.05 -6.71
N SER A 47 0.61 -14.22 -7.22
CA SER A 47 1.43 -14.55 -8.38
C SER A 47 2.31 -15.77 -8.13
N ARG A 48 2.86 -15.90 -6.92
CA ARG A 48 3.70 -17.04 -6.53
C ARG A 48 2.89 -18.33 -6.41
N LEU A 49 1.71 -18.28 -5.80
CA LEU A 49 0.79 -19.42 -5.74
C LEU A 49 0.34 -19.85 -7.14
N LEU A 50 0.05 -18.90 -8.03
CA LEU A 50 -0.32 -19.20 -9.40
C LEU A 50 0.82 -19.86 -10.19
N ALA A 51 2.06 -19.35 -10.03
CA ALA A 51 3.24 -19.97 -10.65
C ALA A 51 3.50 -21.39 -10.13
N GLN A 52 3.28 -21.62 -8.82
CA GLN A 52 3.36 -22.95 -8.23
C GLN A 52 2.29 -23.90 -8.78
N ALA A 53 1.04 -23.44 -8.91
CA ALA A 53 -0.05 -24.23 -9.50
C ALA A 53 0.24 -24.60 -10.96
N LYS A 54 0.75 -23.66 -11.76
CA LYS A 54 1.18 -23.90 -13.15
C LYS A 54 2.36 -24.89 -13.25
N ASN A 55 3.34 -24.78 -12.36
CA ASN A 55 4.50 -25.70 -12.36
C ASN A 55 4.14 -27.11 -11.89
N HIS A 56 3.25 -27.25 -10.90
CA HIS A 56 2.82 -28.55 -10.40
C HIS A 56 1.86 -29.26 -11.37
N ASN A 57 1.08 -28.49 -12.14
CA ASN A 57 0.21 -29.05 -13.18
C ASN A 57 0.54 -28.43 -14.56
N PRO A 58 1.61 -28.89 -15.23
CA PRO A 58 2.02 -28.34 -16.53
C PRO A 58 0.99 -28.58 -17.64
N HIS A 59 0.09 -29.55 -17.45
CA HIS A 59 -1.00 -29.87 -18.38
C HIS A 59 -2.33 -29.26 -17.96
N TYR A 60 -2.34 -28.23 -17.12
CA TYR A 60 -3.56 -27.58 -16.64
C TYR A 60 -4.48 -27.09 -17.76
N HIS A 61 -3.94 -26.83 -18.96
CA HIS A 61 -4.70 -26.43 -20.14
C HIS A 61 -5.68 -27.50 -20.65
N ASN A 62 -5.47 -28.77 -20.27
CA ASN A 62 -6.34 -29.88 -20.63
C ASN A 62 -7.56 -30.00 -19.72
N ASP A 63 -7.55 -29.28 -18.59
CA ASP A 63 -8.68 -29.16 -17.68
C ASP A 63 -9.35 -27.80 -17.91
N PRO A 64 -10.55 -27.77 -18.54
CA PRO A 64 -11.23 -26.52 -18.86
C PRO A 64 -11.61 -25.72 -17.61
N GLU A 65 -11.95 -26.37 -16.49
CA GLU A 65 -12.30 -25.69 -15.24
C GLU A 65 -11.06 -25.02 -14.62
N LEU A 66 -9.94 -25.72 -14.57
CA LEU A 66 -8.69 -25.17 -14.03
C LEU A 66 -8.13 -24.04 -14.89
N LYS A 67 -8.26 -24.16 -16.21
CA LYS A 67 -7.88 -23.11 -17.17
C LYS A 67 -8.73 -21.85 -16.96
N GLU A 68 -10.04 -21.98 -16.79
CA GLU A 68 -10.94 -20.85 -16.57
C GLU A 68 -10.63 -20.10 -15.26
N ILE A 69 -10.36 -20.83 -14.17
CA ILE A 69 -9.97 -20.25 -12.88
C ILE A 69 -8.66 -19.45 -13.01
N ILE A 70 -7.66 -20.02 -13.70
CA ILE A 70 -6.37 -19.38 -13.92
C ILE A 70 -6.50 -18.14 -14.82
N ASP A 71 -7.29 -18.22 -15.88
CA ASP A 71 -7.50 -17.12 -16.82
C ASP A 71 -8.21 -15.93 -16.13
N LYS A 72 -9.26 -16.20 -15.34
CA LYS A 72 -9.97 -15.20 -14.54
C LYS A 72 -9.09 -14.52 -13.51
N MET A 73 -8.23 -15.29 -12.83
CA MET A 73 -7.24 -14.74 -11.89
C MET A 73 -6.21 -13.84 -12.56
N ASN A 74 -5.79 -14.13 -13.80
CA ASN A 74 -4.87 -13.29 -14.57
C ASN A 74 -5.54 -12.01 -15.05
N GLU A 75 -6.80 -12.09 -15.50
CA GLU A 75 -7.56 -10.92 -15.96
C GLU A 75 -7.79 -9.93 -14.81
N ASP A 76 -8.18 -10.43 -13.63
CA ASP A 76 -8.32 -9.61 -12.41
C ASP A 76 -7.01 -8.94 -11.99
N ALA A 77 -5.88 -9.66 -12.09
CA ALA A 77 -4.56 -9.12 -11.77
C ALA A 77 -4.15 -8.01 -12.74
N ASN A 78 -4.39 -8.21 -14.05
CA ASN A 78 -4.10 -7.21 -15.08
C ASN A 78 -4.99 -5.97 -14.92
N LYS A 79 -6.30 -6.15 -14.74
CA LYS A 79 -7.24 -5.04 -14.52
C LYS A 79 -6.88 -4.21 -13.30
N LYS A 80 -6.48 -4.87 -12.20
CA LYS A 80 -6.04 -4.17 -10.98
C LYS A 80 -4.74 -3.38 -11.18
N ASN A 81 -3.78 -3.91 -11.94
CA ASN A 81 -2.55 -3.20 -12.28
C ASN A 81 -2.81 -2.00 -13.20
N ILE A 82 -3.66 -2.14 -14.23
CA ILE A 82 -4.04 -1.05 -15.13
C ILE A 82 -4.77 0.07 -14.35
N ASN A 83 -5.72 -0.28 -13.49
CA ASN A 83 -6.41 0.69 -12.64
C ASN A 83 -5.43 1.43 -11.70
N LYS A 84 -4.44 0.72 -11.15
CA LYS A 84 -3.38 1.34 -10.33
C LYS A 84 -2.54 2.33 -11.14
N LEU A 85 -2.18 1.99 -12.38
CA LEU A 85 -1.47 2.88 -13.31
C LEU A 85 -2.29 4.12 -13.66
N MET A 86 -3.59 3.96 -13.95
CA MET A 86 -4.48 5.10 -14.22
C MET A 86 -4.60 6.06 -13.02
N ILE A 87 -4.73 5.54 -11.80
CA ILE A 87 -4.79 6.38 -10.58
C ILE A 87 -3.47 7.17 -10.40
N HIS A 88 -2.33 6.58 -10.75
CA HIS A 88 -1.04 7.24 -10.61
C HIS A 88 -0.77 8.30 -11.70
N ILE A 89 -1.40 8.18 -12.87
CA ILE A 89 -1.30 9.16 -13.97
C ILE A 89 -2.25 10.35 -13.73
N ASN A 90 -3.37 10.14 -13.04
CA ASN A 90 -4.41 11.15 -12.82
C ASN A 90 -4.28 11.95 -11.51
N ASN A 91 -3.22 11.70 -10.72
CA ASN A 91 -2.86 12.42 -9.50
C ASN A 91 -1.54 13.17 -9.71
#